data_AF-A0A059BG20-F1
#
_entry.id   AF-A0A059BG20-F1
#
_cell.length_a   1.000
_cell.length_b   1.000
_cell.length_c   1.000
_cell.angle_alpha   90.00
_cell.angle_beta   90.00
_cell.angle_gamma   90.00
#
_symmetry.space_group_name_H-M   'P 1'
#
loop_
_entity.id
_entity.type
_entity.pdbx_description
1 polymer ?
#
loop_
_entity_poly.entity_id
_entity_poly.type
_entity_poly.pdbx_seq_one_letter_code
_entity_poly.pdbx_strand_id
1 'polypeptide(L)'
;WPGSYCDTQQSCCYPTTGKPAADFGIHGLWPNYNDGSYPSNCDSSSPFNPSEVSDLKSSMQNSWPTLACPSGDGEQFWSHEWEKHGTCSESILDQHAYFESALSLKQKANLLQALKSAGITPGGSYSLKSIKDAITEAAGYTPWIECNKDSSGNYQIYQIYLCVDTSGSNLIECPVFPKGACSSEIEFPSF
;
A
#
# COMPACT_ATOMS: atom_id res chain seq x y z
N TRP A 1 6.09 -2.43 -1.71
CA TRP A 1 7.47 -1.96 -1.93
C TRP A 1 7.74 -1.97 -3.43
N PRO A 2 8.11 -0.84 -4.05
CA PRO A 2 8.29 -0.77 -5.50
C PRO A 2 9.41 -1.68 -6.03
N GLY A 3 10.49 -1.91 -5.26
CA GLY A 3 11.55 -2.87 -5.62
C GLY A 3 10.99 -4.26 -5.88
N SER A 4 10.22 -4.78 -4.93
CA SER A 4 9.61 -6.12 -5.03
C SER A 4 8.47 -6.23 -6.04
N TYR A 5 7.93 -5.12 -6.54
CA TYR A 5 7.02 -5.15 -7.68
C TYR A 5 7.80 -5.30 -9.00
N CYS A 6 8.97 -4.64 -9.08
CA CYS A 6 9.73 -4.45 -10.31
C CYS A 6 10.82 -5.51 -10.60
N ASP A 7 11.14 -6.38 -9.65
CA ASP A 7 12.20 -7.39 -9.79
C ASP A 7 11.68 -8.83 -10.01
N THR A 8 10.38 -8.97 -10.26
CA THR A 8 9.74 -10.24 -10.60
C THR A 8 9.94 -10.59 -12.08
N GLN A 9 9.41 -11.74 -12.51
CA GLN A 9 9.36 -12.11 -13.94
C GLN A 9 8.36 -11.25 -14.75
N GLN A 10 7.48 -10.51 -14.08
CA GLN A 10 6.51 -9.63 -14.75
C GLN A 10 7.13 -8.27 -15.04
N SER A 11 6.73 -7.66 -16.16
CA SER A 11 7.16 -6.31 -16.51
C SER A 11 6.65 -5.28 -15.51
N CYS A 12 7.50 -4.31 -15.18
CA CYS A 12 7.09 -3.07 -14.52
C CYS A 12 7.48 -1.86 -15.36
N CYS A 13 6.71 -0.79 -15.26
CA CYS A 13 6.94 0.46 -15.96
C CYS A 13 6.87 1.62 -14.97
N TYR A 14 7.84 2.52 -15.01
CA TYR A 14 7.76 3.72 -14.18
C TYR A 14 6.64 4.64 -14.68
N PRO A 15 6.03 5.44 -13.77
CA PRO A 15 5.07 6.47 -14.16
C PRO A 15 5.62 7.44 -15.19
N THR A 16 4.72 8.18 -15.83
CA THR A 16 5.09 9.28 -16.75
C THR A 16 5.86 10.40 -16.06
N THR A 17 5.77 10.50 -14.72
CA THR A 17 6.55 11.41 -13.88
C THR A 17 7.97 10.92 -13.58
N GLY A 18 8.35 9.73 -14.05
CA GLY A 18 9.69 9.14 -13.88
C GLY A 18 9.76 8.08 -12.78
N LYS A 19 10.98 7.65 -12.45
CA LYS A 19 11.21 6.63 -11.41
C LYS A 19 10.72 7.14 -10.05
N PRO A 20 9.82 6.43 -9.35
CA PRO A 20 9.38 6.81 -8.02
C PRO A 20 10.53 6.84 -7.01
N ALA A 21 10.33 7.54 -5.90
CA ALA A 21 11.26 7.45 -4.77
C ALA A 21 11.35 6.02 -4.24
N ALA A 22 12.51 5.65 -3.69
CA ALA A 22 12.72 4.36 -3.01
C ALA A 22 12.06 4.36 -1.62
N ASP A 23 10.74 4.44 -1.62
CA ASP A 23 9.84 4.40 -0.47
C ASP A 23 8.60 3.54 -0.79
N PHE A 24 7.87 3.12 0.23
CA PHE A 24 6.62 2.39 0.06
C PHE A 24 5.56 3.28 -0.61
N GLY A 25 5.08 2.90 -1.79
CA GLY A 25 3.87 3.49 -2.37
C GLY A 25 2.60 2.94 -1.72
N ILE A 26 1.53 3.72 -1.74
CA ILE A 26 0.18 3.26 -1.40
C ILE A 26 -0.28 2.29 -2.50
N HIS A 27 -0.93 1.19 -2.10
CA HIS A 27 -1.71 0.36 -3.02
C HIS A 27 -3.18 0.76 -2.94
N GLY A 28 -3.77 0.73 -1.74
CA GLY A 28 -5.10 1.27 -1.49
C GLY A 28 -5.54 1.26 -0.04
N LEU A 29 -6.77 1.72 0.17
CA LEU A 29 -7.45 1.76 1.46
C LEU A 29 -8.72 0.93 1.31
N TRP A 30 -8.74 -0.28 1.88
CA TRP A 30 -9.77 -1.26 1.52
C TRP A 30 -10.73 -1.51 2.67
N PRO A 31 -12.03 -1.16 2.53
CA PRO A 31 -13.05 -1.59 3.48
C PRO A 31 -13.07 -3.12 3.61
N ASN A 32 -13.16 -3.63 4.83
CA ASN A 32 -13.12 -5.06 5.12
C ASN A 32 -14.08 -5.40 6.26
N TYR A 33 -14.64 -6.61 6.25
CA TYR A 33 -15.43 -7.13 7.36
C TYR A 33 -14.55 -7.89 8.35
N ASN A 34 -14.98 -7.97 9.61
CA ASN A 34 -14.21 -8.63 10.68
C ASN A 34 -14.06 -10.15 10.50
N ASP A 35 -14.86 -10.76 9.62
CA ASP A 35 -14.76 -12.18 9.29
C ASP A 35 -13.73 -12.48 8.17
N GLY A 36 -13.09 -11.44 7.63
CA GLY A 36 -12.11 -11.54 6.56
C GLY A 36 -12.69 -11.46 5.15
N SER A 37 -14.02 -11.42 4.99
CA SER A 37 -14.65 -11.04 3.72
C SER A 37 -14.58 -9.52 3.52
N TYR A 38 -14.82 -9.04 2.30
CA TYR A 38 -14.79 -7.61 2.00
C TYR A 38 -15.86 -7.24 0.96
N PRO A 39 -16.41 -6.03 1.04
CA PRO A 39 -17.23 -5.48 -0.04
C PRO A 39 -16.36 -4.98 -1.20
N SER A 40 -16.90 -5.00 -2.42
CA SER A 40 -16.22 -4.43 -3.59
C SER A 40 -17.23 -3.95 -4.64
N ASN A 41 -16.87 -2.92 -5.42
CA ASN A 41 -17.69 -2.36 -6.51
C ASN A 41 -19.10 -1.98 -6.03
N CYS A 42 -19.18 -1.22 -4.93
CA CYS A 42 -20.42 -1.02 -4.18
C CYS A 42 -21.38 -0.04 -4.85
N ASP A 43 -20.87 0.92 -5.63
CA ASP A 43 -21.70 1.90 -6.33
C ASP A 43 -21.21 2.14 -7.75
N SER A 44 -21.97 1.65 -8.75
CA SER A 44 -21.69 1.89 -10.17
C SER A 44 -22.08 3.29 -10.65
N SER A 45 -22.81 4.05 -9.84
CA SER A 45 -23.23 5.42 -10.12
C SER A 45 -22.25 6.48 -9.61
N SER A 46 -21.19 6.05 -8.94
CA SER A 46 -20.11 6.89 -8.40
C SER A 46 -18.76 6.59 -9.08
N PRO A 47 -18.62 6.89 -10.39
CA PRO A 47 -17.36 6.71 -11.09
C PRO A 47 -16.29 7.68 -10.59
N PHE A 48 -15.02 7.33 -10.78
CA PHE A 48 -13.93 8.22 -10.38
C PHE A 48 -13.98 9.56 -11.14
N ASN A 49 -13.91 10.67 -10.39
CA ASN A 49 -13.92 12.03 -10.90
C ASN A 49 -12.59 12.76 -10.58
N PRO A 50 -11.65 12.87 -11.52
CA PRO A 50 -10.35 13.50 -11.28
C PRO A 50 -10.42 14.95 -10.76
N SER A 51 -11.50 15.67 -11.05
CA SER A 51 -11.65 17.08 -10.62
C SER A 51 -11.79 17.23 -9.10
N GLU A 52 -12.38 16.23 -8.44
CA GLU A 52 -12.59 16.21 -6.99
C GLU A 52 -11.30 15.95 -6.20
N VAL A 53 -10.22 15.53 -6.86
CA VAL A 53 -8.91 15.26 -6.23
C VAL A 53 -7.78 16.04 -6.88
N SER A 54 -8.12 17.10 -7.61
CA SER A 54 -7.16 17.88 -8.41
C SER A 54 -6.07 18.53 -7.56
N ASP A 55 -6.39 18.93 -6.33
CA ASP A 55 -5.45 19.45 -5.31
C ASP A 55 -4.53 18.35 -4.74
N LEU A 56 -5.01 17.10 -4.68
CA LEU A 56 -4.24 15.95 -4.18
C LEU A 56 -3.35 15.31 -5.24
N LYS A 57 -3.56 15.60 -6.53
CA LYS A 57 -2.91 14.92 -7.66
C LYS A 57 -1.39 14.80 -7.53
N SER A 58 -0.69 15.88 -7.18
CA SER A 58 0.77 15.83 -7.05
C SER A 58 1.21 14.92 -5.89
N SER A 59 0.49 14.95 -4.77
CA SER A 59 0.73 14.06 -3.63
C SER A 59 0.49 12.60 -4.02
N MET A 60 -0.58 12.32 -4.77
CA MET A 60 -0.90 10.98 -5.28
C MET A 60 0.13 10.48 -6.29
N GLN A 61 0.63 11.32 -7.20
CA GLN A 61 1.72 10.93 -8.11
C GLN A 61 3.00 10.52 -7.37
N ASN A 62 3.31 11.17 -6.24
CA ASN A 62 4.50 10.88 -5.45
C ASN A 62 4.31 9.67 -4.52
N SER A 63 3.14 9.55 -3.91
CA SER A 63 2.88 8.60 -2.81
C SER A 63 2.09 7.37 -3.21
N TRP A 64 1.39 7.43 -4.35
CA TRP A 64 0.51 6.38 -4.88
C TRP A 64 0.78 6.14 -6.38
N PRO A 65 2.06 5.94 -6.80
CA PRO A 65 2.40 5.77 -8.20
C PRO A 65 1.90 4.43 -8.75
N THR A 66 1.56 4.39 -10.04
CA THR A 66 1.38 3.13 -10.76
C THR A 66 2.73 2.56 -11.22
N LEU A 67 2.86 1.23 -11.18
CA LEU A 67 4.02 0.51 -11.75
C LEU A 67 3.61 -0.46 -12.87
N ALA A 68 2.32 -0.45 -13.25
CA ALA A 68 1.82 -1.27 -14.34
C ALA A 68 2.34 -0.80 -15.70
N CYS A 69 2.42 -1.72 -16.67
CA CYS A 69 2.80 -1.40 -18.03
C CYS A 69 1.57 -1.30 -18.96
N PRO A 70 1.58 -0.38 -19.95
CA PRO A 70 2.60 0.63 -20.21
C PRO A 70 2.64 1.74 -19.14
N SER A 71 3.69 2.59 -19.18
CA SER A 71 3.82 3.76 -18.31
C SER A 71 2.53 4.59 -18.29
N GLY A 72 2.07 4.94 -17.08
CA GLY A 72 0.84 5.71 -16.84
C GLY A 72 1.05 6.88 -15.88
N ASP A 73 0.10 7.79 -15.84
CA ASP A 73 0.10 8.95 -14.92
C ASP A 73 -0.49 8.65 -13.53
N GLY A 74 -1.09 7.47 -13.37
CA GLY A 74 -1.71 6.99 -12.14
C GLY A 74 -3.24 7.02 -12.15
N GLU A 75 -3.88 7.78 -13.05
CA GLU A 75 -5.34 8.01 -12.98
C GLU A 75 -6.15 6.72 -13.14
N GLN A 76 -5.73 5.81 -14.02
CA GLN A 76 -6.37 4.50 -14.17
C GLN A 76 -6.26 3.65 -12.89
N PHE A 77 -5.13 3.75 -12.18
CA PHE A 77 -4.94 3.01 -10.94
C PHE A 77 -5.80 3.60 -9.82
N TRP A 78 -5.84 4.92 -9.69
CA TRP A 78 -6.69 5.58 -8.70
C TRP A 78 -8.18 5.36 -8.99
N SER A 79 -8.60 5.39 -10.25
CA SER A 79 -9.96 5.03 -10.67
C SER A 79 -10.31 3.61 -10.25
N HIS A 80 -9.41 2.64 -10.46
CA HIS A 80 -9.63 1.26 -10.02
C HIS A 80 -9.83 1.17 -8.51
N GLU A 81 -8.95 1.81 -7.73
CA GLU A 81 -9.01 1.78 -6.27
C GLU A 81 -10.26 2.47 -5.73
N TRP A 82 -10.68 3.59 -6.34
CA TRP A 82 -11.94 4.24 -5.99
C TRP A 82 -13.14 3.35 -6.31
N GLU A 83 -13.31 2.95 -7.57
CA GLU A 83 -14.51 2.27 -8.02
C GLU A 83 -14.69 0.90 -7.35
N LYS A 84 -13.59 0.19 -7.10
CA LYS A 84 -13.62 -1.12 -6.45
C LYS A 84 -13.70 -1.04 -4.94
N HIS A 85 -13.00 -0.11 -4.30
CA HIS A 85 -12.86 -0.07 -2.83
C HIS A 85 -13.42 1.19 -2.20
N GLY A 86 -13.08 2.37 -2.73
CA GLY A 86 -13.57 3.66 -2.23
C GLY A 86 -15.10 3.79 -2.22
N THR A 87 -15.79 3.29 -3.26
CA THR A 87 -17.26 3.28 -3.35
C THR A 87 -17.91 2.53 -2.18
N CYS A 88 -17.20 1.59 -1.55
CA CYS A 88 -17.69 0.83 -0.40
C CYS A 88 -17.51 1.57 0.94
N SER A 89 -16.88 2.75 0.94
CA SER A 89 -16.74 3.63 2.10
C SER A 89 -17.47 4.97 1.96
N GLU A 90 -18.18 5.22 0.84
CA GLU A 90 -18.79 6.51 0.50
C GLU A 90 -19.70 7.11 1.57
N SER A 91 -20.39 6.26 2.34
CA SER A 91 -21.22 6.73 3.47
C SER A 91 -20.42 7.43 4.58
N ILE A 92 -19.11 7.30 4.59
CA ILE A 92 -18.17 7.85 5.57
C ILE A 92 -17.11 8.74 4.92
N LEU A 93 -16.54 8.30 3.79
CA LEU A 93 -15.48 8.98 3.05
C LEU A 93 -15.94 9.18 1.61
N ASP A 94 -16.20 10.44 1.24
CA ASP A 94 -16.34 10.79 -0.17
C ASP A 94 -15.01 10.60 -0.92
N GLN A 95 -15.00 10.84 -2.24
CA GLN A 95 -13.83 10.58 -3.05
C GLN A 95 -12.60 11.36 -2.58
N HIS A 96 -12.76 12.66 -2.31
CA HIS A 96 -11.64 13.48 -1.83
C HIS A 96 -11.12 12.95 -0.48
N ALA A 97 -12.02 12.72 0.48
CA ALA A 97 -11.68 12.22 1.80
C ALA A 97 -11.02 10.83 1.78
N TYR A 98 -11.41 9.95 0.86
CA TYR A 98 -10.79 8.62 0.67
C TYR A 98 -9.31 8.74 0.31
N PHE A 99 -8.99 9.55 -0.70
CA PHE A 99 -7.60 9.74 -1.14
C PHE A 99 -6.79 10.56 -0.13
N GLU A 100 -7.36 11.59 0.49
CA GLU A 100 -6.70 12.37 1.54
C GLU A 100 -6.38 11.51 2.77
N SER A 101 -7.32 10.64 3.18
CA SER A 101 -7.12 9.71 4.29
C SER A 101 -5.97 8.74 4.01
N ALA A 102 -5.95 8.13 2.82
CA ALA A 102 -4.87 7.21 2.44
C ALA A 102 -3.49 7.90 2.43
N LEU A 103 -3.41 9.13 1.92
CA LEU A 103 -2.18 9.95 1.95
C LEU A 103 -1.73 10.24 3.40
N SER A 104 -2.67 10.66 4.24
CA SER A 104 -2.43 10.97 5.66
C SER A 104 -1.96 9.73 6.44
N LEU A 105 -2.58 8.57 6.20
CA LEU A 105 -2.22 7.29 6.81
C LEU A 105 -0.83 6.83 6.38
N LYS A 106 -0.46 6.98 5.10
CA LYS A 106 0.91 6.69 4.64
C LYS A 106 1.93 7.55 5.38
N GLN A 107 1.67 8.85 5.52
CA GLN A 107 2.56 9.75 6.24
C GLN A 107 2.67 9.37 7.73
N LYS A 108 1.54 9.04 8.36
CA LYS A 108 1.47 8.61 9.77
C LYS A 108 2.23 7.30 10.02
N ALA A 109 2.10 6.32 9.13
CA ALA A 109 2.76 5.03 9.26
C ALA A 109 4.28 5.10 9.00
N ASN A 110 4.72 5.95 8.06
CA ASN A 110 6.13 6.21 7.72
C ASN A 110 7.02 4.95 7.72
N LEU A 111 6.56 3.92 7.00
CA LEU A 111 7.08 2.55 7.11
C LEU A 111 8.58 2.44 6.84
N LEU A 112 9.10 3.14 5.83
CA LEU A 112 10.52 3.10 5.53
C LEU A 112 11.36 3.69 6.66
N GLN A 113 10.91 4.79 7.29
CA GLN A 113 11.63 5.39 8.40
C GLN A 113 11.58 4.49 9.65
N ALA A 114 10.44 3.85 9.92
CA ALA A 114 10.32 2.87 10.99
C ALA A 114 11.35 1.73 10.82
N LEU A 115 11.40 1.14 9.63
CA LEU A 115 12.36 0.07 9.31
C LEU A 115 13.82 0.56 9.42
N LYS A 116 14.15 1.73 8.84
CA LYS A 116 15.49 2.32 8.90
C LYS A 116 15.96 2.56 10.34
N SER A 117 15.06 3.00 11.21
CA SER A 117 15.38 3.27 12.62
C SER A 117 15.76 1.99 13.38
N ALA A 118 15.28 0.83 12.91
CA ALA A 118 15.65 -0.49 13.40
C ALA A 118 16.85 -1.13 12.65
N GLY A 119 17.52 -0.39 11.76
CA GLY A 119 18.62 -0.91 10.94
C GLY A 119 18.18 -1.79 9.76
N ILE A 120 16.89 -1.78 9.41
CA ILE A 120 16.32 -2.52 8.28
C ILE A 120 16.26 -1.58 7.07
N THR A 121 17.15 -1.80 6.10
CA THR A 121 17.34 -0.93 4.93
C THR A 121 17.24 -1.72 3.64
N PRO A 122 16.79 -1.11 2.53
CA PRO A 122 16.80 -1.75 1.22
C PRO A 122 18.19 -2.28 0.83
N GLY A 123 18.24 -3.42 0.16
CA GLY A 123 19.44 -4.16 -0.22
C GLY A 123 19.87 -5.25 0.76
N GLY A 124 19.11 -5.51 1.82
CA GLY A 124 19.43 -6.51 2.84
C GLY A 124 18.42 -7.67 2.91
N SER A 125 18.72 -8.64 3.77
CA SER A 125 17.82 -9.73 4.16
C SER A 125 17.59 -9.69 5.66
N TYR A 126 16.35 -9.92 6.07
CA TYR A 126 15.93 -9.73 7.45
C TYR A 126 14.91 -10.78 7.86
N SER A 127 14.90 -11.09 9.15
CA SER A 127 13.86 -11.95 9.71
C SER A 127 12.49 -11.27 9.57
N LEU A 128 11.47 -12.05 9.22
CA LEU A 128 10.08 -11.58 9.20
C LEU A 128 9.70 -10.99 10.56
N LYS A 129 10.19 -11.59 11.65
CA LYS A 129 9.94 -11.13 13.01
C LYS A 129 10.49 -9.72 13.24
N SER A 130 11.75 -9.44 12.86
CA SER A 130 12.35 -8.12 13.05
C SER A 130 11.63 -7.03 12.25
N ILE A 131 11.14 -7.35 11.04
CA ILE A 131 10.33 -6.41 10.24
C ILE A 131 9.02 -6.08 10.97
N LYS A 132 8.29 -7.11 11.45
CA LYS A 132 7.03 -6.91 12.17
C LYS A 132 7.24 -6.15 13.46
N ASP A 133 8.27 -6.49 14.24
CA ASP A 133 8.58 -5.83 15.51
C ASP A 133 8.89 -4.34 15.29
N ALA A 134 9.75 -4.00 14.30
CA ALA A 134 10.12 -2.62 14.01
C ALA A 134 8.91 -1.75 13.60
N ILE A 135 8.01 -2.30 12.78
CA ILE A 135 6.78 -1.58 12.40
C ILE A 135 5.83 -1.49 13.58
N THR A 136 5.71 -2.53 14.41
CA THR A 136 4.84 -2.52 15.59
C THR A 136 5.29 -1.47 16.60
N GLU A 137 6.60 -1.35 16.85
CA GLU A 137 7.17 -0.35 17.74
C GLU A 137 6.88 1.08 17.27
N ALA A 138 6.93 1.33 15.96
CA ALA A 138 6.69 2.66 15.40
C ALA A 138 5.19 2.99 15.23
N ALA A 139 4.38 2.04 14.77
CA ALA A 139 2.97 2.25 14.45
C ALA A 139 2.03 1.95 15.63
N GLY A 140 2.50 1.25 16.66
CA GLY A 140 1.72 0.83 17.83
C GLY A 140 0.86 -0.42 17.62
N TYR A 141 0.82 -0.97 16.41
CA TYR A 141 -0.03 -2.10 16.04
C TYR A 141 0.71 -3.10 15.16
N THR A 142 0.36 -4.38 15.28
CA THR A 142 1.03 -5.45 14.53
C THR A 142 0.63 -5.39 13.05
N PRO A 143 1.57 -5.26 12.10
CA PRO A 143 1.24 -5.33 10.69
C PRO A 143 1.05 -6.77 10.22
N TRP A 144 0.40 -6.93 9.07
CA TRP A 144 0.56 -8.13 8.25
C TRP A 144 1.51 -7.84 7.09
N ILE A 145 2.40 -8.79 6.82
CA ILE A 145 3.42 -8.67 5.79
C ILE A 145 3.08 -9.67 4.70
N GLU A 146 2.92 -9.18 3.49
CA GLU A 146 2.80 -10.00 2.30
C GLU A 146 4.16 -10.10 1.62
N CYS A 147 4.49 -11.31 1.17
CA CYS A 147 5.69 -11.56 0.39
C CYS A 147 5.34 -12.09 -0.99
N ASN A 148 6.13 -11.69 -1.98
CA ASN A 148 6.16 -12.35 -3.28
C ASN A 148 7.55 -12.99 -3.48
N LYS A 149 7.85 -13.36 -4.73
CA LYS A 149 9.16 -13.85 -5.12
C LYS A 149 9.77 -13.00 -6.23
N ASP A 150 11.05 -12.74 -6.13
CA ASP A 150 11.82 -12.12 -7.20
C ASP A 150 11.99 -13.08 -8.39
N SER A 151 12.66 -12.61 -9.45
CA SER A 151 12.99 -13.43 -10.63
C SER A 151 13.89 -14.64 -10.32
N SER A 152 14.61 -14.64 -9.20
CA SER A 152 15.48 -15.74 -8.73
C SER A 152 14.76 -16.73 -7.82
N GLY A 153 13.53 -16.43 -7.40
CA GLY A 153 12.71 -17.26 -6.51
C GLY A 153 12.86 -16.98 -5.01
N ASN A 154 13.58 -15.92 -4.62
CA ASN A 154 13.77 -15.50 -3.24
C ASN A 154 12.51 -14.85 -2.70
N TYR A 155 12.16 -15.13 -1.44
CA TYR A 155 11.05 -14.44 -0.78
C TYR A 155 11.47 -13.03 -0.40
N GLN A 156 10.59 -12.06 -0.65
CA GLN A 156 10.87 -10.65 -0.42
C GLN A 156 9.64 -9.88 0.08
N ILE A 157 9.87 -8.79 0.80
CA ILE A 157 8.80 -7.93 1.31
C ILE A 157 8.05 -7.22 0.18
N TYR A 158 6.81 -7.62 -0.06
CA TYR A 158 6.01 -7.08 -1.15
C TYR A 158 5.05 -5.99 -0.68
N GLN A 159 4.19 -6.30 0.29
CA GLN A 159 3.21 -5.36 0.84
C GLN A 159 3.17 -5.41 2.36
N ILE A 160 2.74 -4.30 2.96
CA ILE A 160 2.54 -4.16 4.41
C ILE A 160 1.12 -3.68 4.61
N TYR A 161 0.39 -4.37 5.47
CA TYR A 161 -0.99 -4.09 5.81
C TYR A 161 -1.06 -3.62 7.26
N LEU A 162 -1.71 -2.46 7.43
CA LEU A 162 -2.11 -1.90 8.71
C LEU A 162 -3.62 -1.71 8.68
N CYS A 163 -4.30 -1.96 9.79
CA CYS A 163 -5.74 -1.73 9.89
C CYS A 163 -6.03 -0.34 10.40
N VAL A 164 -7.15 0.20 9.92
CA VAL A 164 -7.63 1.53 10.22
C VAL A 164 -9.06 1.42 10.71
N ASP A 165 -9.46 2.30 11.63
CA ASP A 165 -10.86 2.44 12.01
C ASP A 165 -11.75 2.77 10.80
N THR A 166 -13.06 2.58 10.95
CA THR A 166 -14.02 2.83 9.85
C THR A 166 -14.12 4.30 9.46
N SER A 167 -13.58 5.22 10.27
CA SER A 167 -13.46 6.64 9.91
C SER A 167 -12.24 6.96 9.05
N GLY A 168 -11.39 5.97 8.72
CA GLY A 168 -10.22 6.15 7.86
C GLY A 168 -9.09 6.97 8.49
N SER A 169 -9.11 7.19 9.81
CA SER A 169 -8.27 8.21 10.45
C SER A 169 -7.20 7.63 11.39
N ASN A 170 -7.52 6.57 12.13
CA ASN A 170 -6.59 6.01 13.12
C ASN A 170 -6.27 4.55 12.87
N LEU A 171 -5.00 4.22 13.08
CA LEU A 171 -4.56 2.83 13.10
C LEU A 171 -5.22 2.11 14.29
N ILE A 172 -5.58 0.86 14.07
CA ILE A 172 -6.16 -0.04 15.05
C ILE A 172 -5.51 -1.42 14.95
N GLU A 173 -5.69 -2.25 15.98
CA GLU A 173 -5.32 -3.66 15.90
C GLU A 173 -6.20 -4.33 14.85
N CYS A 174 -5.59 -5.14 13.97
CA CYS A 174 -6.33 -5.82 12.92
C CYS A 174 -7.26 -6.90 13.51
N PRO A 175 -8.58 -6.84 13.24
CA PRO A 175 -9.50 -7.88 13.69
C PRO A 175 -9.22 -9.25 13.06
N VAL A 176 -8.69 -9.23 11.83
CA VAL A 176 -8.39 -10.41 11.03
C VAL A 176 -7.22 -10.07 10.09
N PHE A 177 -6.38 -11.06 9.81
CA PHE A 177 -5.31 -10.93 8.81
C PHE A 177 -5.59 -11.78 7.58
N PRO A 178 -5.15 -11.35 6.39
CA PRO A 178 -5.18 -12.18 5.20
C PRO A 178 -4.41 -13.48 5.39
N LYS A 179 -4.74 -14.48 4.57
CA LYS A 179 -3.97 -15.72 4.49
C LYS A 179 -2.80 -15.53 3.54
N GLY A 180 -1.62 -15.94 3.95
CA GLY A 180 -0.43 -15.93 3.13
C GLY A 180 0.77 -16.42 3.93
N ALA A 181 1.86 -16.72 3.25
CA ALA A 181 3.08 -17.18 3.89
C ALA A 181 4.27 -16.40 3.35
N CYS A 182 5.02 -15.82 4.28
CA CYS A 182 6.39 -15.37 4.07
C CYS A 182 7.35 -16.45 4.61
N SER A 183 8.56 -16.48 4.07
CA SER A 183 9.68 -17.18 4.72
C SER A 183 10.02 -16.52 6.06
N SER A 184 10.71 -17.25 6.95
CA SER A 184 11.21 -16.69 8.22
C SER A 184 12.25 -15.59 8.01
N GLU A 185 12.98 -15.67 6.91
CA GLU A 185 13.92 -14.68 6.40
C GLU A 185 13.48 -14.25 5.00
N ILE A 186 13.41 -12.95 4.76
CA ILE A 186 12.98 -12.37 3.49
C ILE A 186 13.89 -11.22 3.07
N GLU A 187 14.00 -11.00 1.77
CA GLU A 187 14.74 -9.88 1.20
C GLU A 187 13.94 -8.59 1.29
N PHE A 188 14.67 -7.49 1.49
CA PHE A 188 14.17 -6.14 1.30
C PHE A 188 14.98 -5.54 0.15
N PRO A 189 14.58 -5.75 -1.12
CA PRO A 189 15.43 -5.43 -2.25
C PRO A 189 15.61 -3.92 -2.40
N SER A 190 16.70 -3.52 -3.04
CA SER A 190 16.87 -2.13 -3.50
C SER A 190 15.81 -1.76 -4.56
N PHE A 191 15.54 -0.47 -4.72
CA PHE A 191 14.71 0.05 -5.80
C PHE A 191 15.47 1.03 -6.68
#